data_AF-A0A7C1Q171-F1
#
_entry.id   AF-A0A7C1Q171-F1
#
_cell.length_a   1.000
_cell.length_b   1.000
_cell.length_c   1.000
_cell.angle_alpha   90.00
_cell.angle_beta   90.00
_cell.angle_gamma   90.00
#
_symmetry.space_group_name_H-M   'P 1'
#
loop_
_entity.id
_entity.type
_entity.pdbx_description
1 polymer ?
#
loop_
_entity_poly.entity_id
_entity_poly.type
_entity_poly.pdbx_seq_one_letter_code
_entity_poly.pdbx_strand_id
1 'polypeptide(L)'
;MSIKIELARRLKNLPPYLFARIDEMKSEALKKGTDLIDVSIGDPDLPTPEHIVRAMQRAVENPEYHKYPSYQGMLSFREAV
;
A
#
# COMPACT_ATOMS: atom_id res chain seq x y z
N MET A 1 24.33 27.74 9.09
CA MET A 1 23.15 27.78 9.98
C MET A 1 22.46 26.44 9.91
N SER A 2 22.24 25.76 11.03
CA SER A 2 21.43 24.53 11.09
C SER A 2 20.01 24.91 11.48
N ILE A 3 19.03 24.58 10.63
CA ILE A 3 17.61 24.77 10.94
C ILE A 3 17.19 23.62 11.85
N LYS A 4 16.71 23.96 13.05
CA LYS A 4 16.14 22.98 13.98
C LYS A 4 14.64 22.86 13.69
N ILE A 5 14.23 21.74 13.10
CA ILE A 5 12.82 21.46 12.86
C ILE A 5 12.23 20.84 14.12
N GLU A 6 11.21 21.47 14.68
CA GLU A 6 10.42 20.89 15.77
C GLU A 6 9.21 20.14 15.21
N LEU A 7 9.10 18.86 15.56
CA LEU A 7 7.98 18.01 15.15
C LEU A 7 6.74 18.25 16.03
N ALA A 8 5.55 18.10 15.43
CA ALA A 8 4.29 18.12 16.16
C ALA A 8 4.24 17.01 17.23
N ARG A 9 3.62 17.30 18.39
CA ARG A 9 3.53 16.35 19.52
C ARG A 9 3.01 14.97 19.13
N ARG A 10 2.02 14.89 18.25
CA ARG A 10 1.45 13.62 17.76
C ARG A 10 2.47 12.74 17.05
N LEU A 11 3.43 13.34 16.32
CA LEU A 11 4.47 12.60 15.61
C LEU A 11 5.48 12.01 16.59
N LYS A 12 5.76 12.71 17.70
CA LYS A 12 6.66 12.21 18.76
C LYS A 12 6.10 10.96 19.45
N ASN A 13 4.79 10.71 19.35
CA ASN A 13 4.09 9.59 19.98
C ASN A 13 3.75 8.46 18.99
N LEU A 14 4.14 8.57 17.71
CA LEU A 14 3.91 7.48 16.75
C LEU A 14 4.79 6.28 17.12
N PRO A 15 4.22 5.09 17.30
CA PRO A 15 5.01 3.90 17.58
C PRO A 15 5.83 3.49 16.35
N PRO A 16 6.92 2.73 16.53
CA PRO A 16 7.63 2.12 15.42
C PRO A 16 6.70 1.25 14.56
N TYR A 17 6.90 1.28 13.24
CA TYR A 17 6.16 0.41 12.33
C TYR A 17 6.69 -1.01 12.41
N LEU A 18 5.93 -1.90 13.05
CA LEU A 18 6.33 -3.28 13.33
C LEU A 18 6.76 -4.03 12.06
N PHE A 19 6.01 -3.92 10.98
CA PHE A 19 6.28 -4.66 9.75
C PHE A 19 7.60 -4.24 9.09
N ALA A 20 8.00 -2.96 9.16
CA ALA A 20 9.32 -2.55 8.67
C ALA A 20 10.46 -3.27 9.43
N ARG A 21 10.31 -3.48 10.74
CA ARG A 21 11.31 -4.22 11.53
C ARG A 21 11.33 -5.71 11.16
N ILE A 22 10.16 -6.28 10.86
CA ILE A 22 10.09 -7.65 10.38
C ILE A 22 10.73 -7.77 8.99
N ASP A 23 10.50 -6.84 8.08
CA ASP A 23 11.14 -6.80 6.76
C ASP A 23 12.67 -6.70 6.84
N GLU A 24 13.20 -5.89 7.76
CA GLU A 24 14.63 -5.85 8.08
C GLU A 24 15.14 -7.24 8.50
N MET A 25 14.46 -7.90 9.44
CA MET A 25 14.85 -9.23 9.93
C MET A 25 14.79 -10.29 8.83
N LYS A 26 13.76 -10.26 7.98
CA LYS A 26 13.61 -11.14 6.82
C LYS A 26 14.76 -10.94 5.83
N SER A 27 15.07 -9.68 5.49
CA SER A 27 16.17 -9.33 4.59
C SER A 27 17.51 -9.86 5.12
N GLU A 28 17.78 -9.71 6.41
CA GLU A 28 19.01 -10.23 7.03
C GLU A 28 19.06 -11.76 7.09
N ALA A 29 17.93 -12.44 7.30
CA ALA A 29 17.85 -13.90 7.25
C ALA A 29 18.09 -14.45 5.83
N LEU A 30 17.49 -13.82 4.82
CA LEU A 30 17.67 -14.16 3.40
C LEU A 30 19.12 -13.95 2.95
N LYS A 31 19.77 -12.85 3.35
CA LYS A 31 21.20 -12.61 3.06
C LYS A 31 22.12 -13.68 3.64
N LYS A 32 21.72 -14.33 4.74
CA LYS A 32 22.45 -15.44 5.36
C LYS A 32 22.19 -16.79 4.68
N GLY A 33 21.36 -16.84 3.63
CA GLY A 33 20.98 -18.07 2.95
C GLY A 33 20.01 -18.94 3.73
N THR A 34 19.25 -18.35 4.67
CA THR A 34 18.24 -19.08 5.45
C THR A 34 17.05 -19.42 4.56
N ASP A 35 16.60 -20.69 4.59
CA ASP A 35 15.31 -21.08 4.02
C ASP A 35 14.18 -20.52 4.90
N LEU A 36 13.47 -19.51 4.39
CA LEU A 36 12.54 -18.69 5.17
C LEU A 36 11.10 -18.93 4.72
N ILE A 37 10.26 -19.41 5.64
CA ILE A 37 8.81 -19.44 5.48
C ILE A 37 8.25 -18.11 6.00
N ASP A 38 7.75 -17.26 5.10
CA ASP A 38 7.20 -15.95 5.46
C ASP A 38 5.71 -16.06 5.83
N VAL A 39 5.40 -15.92 7.11
CA VAL A 39 4.03 -15.77 7.65
C VAL A 39 3.84 -14.42 8.34
N SER A 40 4.67 -13.43 8.01
CA SER A 40 4.70 -12.13 8.68
C SER A 40 3.62 -11.17 8.22
N ILE A 41 3.20 -11.26 6.96
CA ILE A 41 2.24 -10.35 6.33
C ILE A 41 1.18 -11.20 5.60
N GLY A 42 -0.09 -10.83 5.78
CA GLY A 42 -1.23 -11.49 5.14
C GLY A 42 -1.45 -11.03 3.70
N ASP A 43 -0.41 -10.98 2.89
CA ASP A 43 -0.51 -10.62 1.49
C ASP A 43 -1.13 -11.80 0.70
N PRO A 44 -2.13 -11.56 -0.17
CA PRO A 44 -2.64 -12.60 -1.04
C PRO A 44 -1.54 -13.17 -1.95
N ASP A 45 -1.49 -14.49 -2.04
CA ASP A 45 -0.57 -15.23 -2.91
C ASP A 45 -1.07 -15.36 -4.35
N LEU A 46 -2.40 -15.27 -4.53
CA LEU A 46 -3.04 -15.35 -5.84
C LEU A 46 -3.09 -14.00 -6.56
N PRO A 47 -2.94 -13.97 -7.89
CA PRO A 47 -3.06 -12.74 -8.65
C PRO A 47 -4.50 -12.22 -8.63
N THR A 48 -4.64 -10.90 -8.80
CA THR A 48 -5.94 -10.27 -9.04
C THR A 48 -6.65 -10.94 -10.21
N PRO A 49 -7.95 -11.31 -10.08
CA PRO A 49 -8.72 -11.90 -11.17
C PRO A 49 -8.66 -11.09 -12.48
N GLU A 50 -8.46 -11.78 -13.59
CA GLU A 50 -8.16 -11.16 -14.90
C GLU A 50 -9.25 -10.18 -15.38
N HIS A 51 -10.52 -10.46 -15.06
CA HIS A 51 -11.62 -9.57 -15.44
C HIS A 51 -11.55 -8.21 -14.74
N ILE A 52 -11.01 -8.15 -13.51
CA ILE A 52 -10.79 -6.91 -12.75
C ILE A 52 -9.64 -6.13 -13.38
N VAL A 53 -8.53 -6.81 -13.70
CA VAL A 53 -7.37 -6.20 -14.38
C VAL A 53 -7.79 -5.56 -15.70
N ARG A 54 -8.57 -6.28 -16.52
CA ARG A 54 -9.10 -5.76 -17.78
C ARG A 54 -10.08 -4.60 -17.60
N ALA A 55 -10.92 -4.63 -16.56
CA ALA A 55 -11.83 -3.53 -16.26
C ALA A 55 -11.06 -2.25 -15.91
N MET A 56 -10.00 -2.38 -15.11
CA MET A 56 -9.10 -1.26 -14.78
C MET A 56 -8.41 -0.71 -16.03
N GLN A 57 -7.83 -1.58 -16.89
CA GLN A 57 -7.18 -1.15 -18.13
C GLN A 57 -8.11 -0.32 -19.01
N ARG A 58 -9.33 -0.81 -19.27
CA ARG A 58 -10.35 -0.08 -20.04
C ARG A 58 -10.75 1.24 -19.38
N ALA A 59 -10.83 1.29 -18.05
CA ALA A 59 -11.16 2.52 -17.35
C ALA A 59 -10.06 3.57 -17.51
N VAL A 60 -8.78 3.17 -17.38
CA VAL A 60 -7.64 4.09 -17.50
C VAL A 60 -7.53 4.70 -18.90
N GLU A 61 -7.93 3.98 -19.94
CA GLU A 61 -7.98 4.49 -21.32
C GLU A 61 -9.01 5.61 -21.53
N ASN A 62 -9.98 5.80 -20.64
CA ASN A 62 -11.01 6.83 -20.77
C ASN A 62 -10.55 8.20 -20.20
N PRO A 63 -10.34 9.23 -21.04
CA PRO A 63 -9.87 10.55 -20.57
C PRO A 63 -10.82 11.24 -19.60
N GLU A 64 -12.12 10.91 -19.61
CA GLU A 64 -13.08 11.48 -18.67
C GLU A 64 -12.78 11.08 -17.21
N TYR A 65 -12.16 9.92 -17.00
CA TYR A 65 -11.75 9.45 -15.66
C TYR A 65 -10.44 10.06 -15.18
N HIS A 66 -9.75 10.88 -15.98
CA HIS A 66 -8.53 11.58 -15.57
C HIS A 66 -8.83 12.85 -14.78
N LYS A 67 -10.08 13.32 -14.80
CA LYS A 67 -10.55 14.48 -14.04
C LYS A 67 -10.74 14.12 -12.57
N TYR A 68 -10.83 15.14 -11.72
CA TYR A 68 -11.14 14.92 -10.31
C TYR A 68 -12.47 14.18 -10.14
N PRO A 69 -12.51 13.11 -9.31
CA PRO A 69 -13.74 12.42 -9.00
C PRO A 69 -14.63 13.28 -8.10
N SER A 70 -15.87 12.83 -7.88
CA SER A 70 -16.69 13.40 -6.82
C SER A 70 -16.01 13.21 -5.45
N TYR A 71 -16.25 14.14 -4.52
CA TYR A 71 -15.72 14.06 -3.15
C TYR A 71 -16.08 12.74 -2.43
N GLN A 72 -17.17 12.10 -2.82
CA GLN A 72 -17.68 10.90 -2.18
C GLN A 72 -17.28 9.62 -2.95
N GLY A 73 -16.54 9.74 -4.06
CA GLY A 73 -16.24 8.64 -4.98
C GLY A 73 -17.22 8.54 -6.16
N MET A 74 -17.00 7.58 -7.07
CA MET A 74 -17.89 7.37 -8.23
C MET A 74 -19.24 6.80 -7.77
N LEU A 75 -20.35 7.32 -8.32
CA LEU A 75 -21.69 6.82 -7.98
C LEU A 75 -21.83 5.32 -8.27
N SER A 76 -21.38 4.89 -9.45
CA SER A 76 -21.43 3.48 -9.88
C SER A 76 -20.73 2.53 -8.91
N PHE A 77 -19.63 2.96 -8.29
CA PHE A 77 -18.96 2.16 -7.27
C PHE A 77 -19.81 2.07 -6.00
N ARG A 78 -20.38 3.19 -5.55
CA ARG A 78 -21.20 3.25 -4.33
C ARG A 78 -22.51 2.48 -4.43
N GLU A 79 -23.05 2.30 -5.63
CA GLU A 79 -24.25 1.48 -5.85
C GLU A 79 -23.93 -0.02 -5.89
N ALA A 80 -22.68 -0.39 -6.16
CA ALA A 80 -22.25 -1.79 -6.26
C ALA A 80 -21.79 -2.39 -4.91
N VAL A 81 -21.55 -1.55 -3.89
CA VAL A 81 -21.03 -1.95 -2.56
C VAL A 81 -22.08 -1.88 -1.46
#